data_AF-A0A1Y1YPP9-F1
#
_entry.id   AF-A0A1Y1YPP9-F1
#
_cell.length_a   1.000
_cell.length_b   1.000
_cell.length_c   1.000
_cell.angle_alpha   90.00
_cell.angle_beta   90.00
_cell.angle_gamma   90.00
#
_symmetry.space_group_name_H-M   'P 1'
#
loop_
_entity.id
_entity.type
_entity.pdbx_description
1 polymer ?
#
loop_
_entity_poly.entity_id
_entity_poly.type
_entity_poly.pdbx_seq_one_letter_code
_entity_poly.pdbx_strand_id
1 'polypeptide(L)'
;MSPLHPAFQLQRSATKYEAQRAAGHDYNHWGRFYTITLREAKNVFEEDPNMTWLHVTAPKKQEIMDRVNSRLRDEQIPEVGYDILSWRMSNTLKNLRAQAIASSKEKEKKKKSESQSATDSTPAGSAGTLMFDPVRDY
;
A
#
# COMPACT_ATOMS: atom_id res chain seq x y z
N MET A 1 15.09 31.29 -18.77
CA MET A 1 14.77 31.51 -17.35
C MET A 1 14.29 30.17 -16.80
N SER A 2 15.16 29.43 -16.12
CA SER A 2 14.77 28.17 -15.48
C SER A 2 13.98 28.52 -14.22
N PRO A 3 12.78 27.96 -14.00
CA PRO A 3 12.20 28.01 -12.67
C PRO A 3 13.13 27.18 -11.80
N LEU A 4 13.89 27.86 -10.94
CA LEU A 4 14.47 27.27 -9.74
C LEU A 4 13.28 26.65 -9.00
N HIS A 5 13.03 25.36 -9.22
CA HIS A 5 12.29 24.57 -8.25
C HIS A 5 13.00 24.84 -6.93
N PRO A 6 12.33 25.47 -5.94
CA PRO A 6 12.96 25.63 -4.65
C PRO A 6 13.40 24.23 -4.24
N ALA A 7 14.66 24.09 -3.83
CA ALA A 7 15.21 22.89 -3.25
C ALA A 7 14.54 22.61 -1.89
N PHE A 8 13.20 22.57 -1.86
CA PHE A 8 12.42 22.08 -0.77
C PHE A 8 12.72 20.59 -0.72
N GLN A 9 13.73 20.23 0.05
CA GLN A 9 13.92 18.85 0.46
C GLN A 9 12.68 18.49 1.27
N LEU A 10 11.68 17.91 0.59
CA LEU A 10 10.47 17.43 1.23
C LEU A 10 10.91 16.52 2.38
N GLN A 11 10.59 16.93 3.61
CA GLN A 11 10.97 16.18 4.79
C GLN A 11 10.36 14.77 4.70
N ARG A 12 11.05 13.76 5.22
CA ARG A 12 10.54 12.39 5.19
C ARG A 12 9.20 12.24 5.95
N SER A 13 8.95 13.13 6.92
CA SER A 13 7.72 13.25 7.69
C SER A 13 6.64 14.10 7.01
N ALA A 14 6.89 14.65 5.82
CA ALA A 14 5.94 15.52 5.14
C ALA A 14 4.61 14.79 4.88
N THR A 15 3.55 15.54 5.05
CA THR A 15 2.19 15.10 4.79
C THR A 15 1.90 15.06 3.29
N LYS A 16 0.83 14.35 2.93
CA LYS A 16 0.31 14.35 1.55
C LYS A 16 0.05 15.77 1.02
N TYR A 17 -0.51 16.64 1.84
CA TYR A 17 -0.87 18.01 1.44
C TYR A 17 0.38 18.87 1.18
N GLU A 18 1.43 18.73 1.99
CA GLU A 18 2.69 19.43 1.77
C GLU A 18 3.37 18.95 0.48
N ALA A 19 3.41 17.64 0.27
CA ALA A 19 3.98 17.06 -0.95
C ALA A 19 3.21 17.51 -2.21
N GLN A 20 1.88 17.54 -2.14
CA GLN A 20 1.02 17.99 -3.23
C GLN A 20 1.25 19.46 -3.57
N ARG A 21 1.29 20.33 -2.54
CA ARG A 21 1.56 21.76 -2.73
C ARG A 21 2.96 22.01 -3.29
N ALA A 22 3.97 21.28 -2.80
CA ALA A 22 5.34 21.39 -3.30
C ALA A 22 5.47 20.94 -4.77
N ALA A 23 4.66 19.97 -5.20
CA ALA A 23 4.59 19.54 -6.60
C ALA A 23 3.80 20.50 -7.51
N GLY A 24 3.09 21.49 -6.96
CA GLY A 24 2.20 22.37 -7.75
C GLY A 24 1.00 21.63 -8.35
N HIS A 25 0.60 20.51 -7.74
CA HIS A 25 -0.47 19.65 -8.27
C HIS A 25 -1.82 20.01 -7.67
N ASP A 26 -2.85 20.12 -8.51
CA ASP A 26 -4.23 20.13 -8.05
C ASP A 26 -4.67 18.70 -7.64
N TYR A 27 -5.94 18.53 -7.25
CA TYR A 27 -6.44 17.24 -6.81
C TYR A 27 -6.38 16.15 -7.90
N ASN A 28 -6.68 16.52 -9.16
CA ASN A 28 -6.71 15.59 -10.28
C ASN A 28 -5.30 15.18 -10.70
N HIS A 29 -4.40 16.16 -10.82
CA HIS A 29 -2.97 15.96 -11.07
C HIS A 29 -2.36 15.01 -10.03
N TRP A 30 -2.67 15.24 -8.75
CA TRP A 30 -2.17 14.42 -7.66
C TRP A 30 -2.70 12.99 -7.72
N GLY A 31 -3.97 12.81 -8.09
CA GLY A 31 -4.58 11.49 -8.32
C GLY A 31 -3.87 10.72 -9.43
N ARG A 32 -3.60 11.37 -10.56
CA ARG A 32 -2.84 10.76 -11.68
C ARG A 32 -1.41 10.42 -11.29
N PHE A 33 -0.71 11.33 -10.62
CA PHE A 33 0.61 11.07 -10.05
C PHE A 33 0.61 9.84 -9.12
N TYR A 34 -0.41 9.69 -8.28
CA TYR A 34 -0.57 8.53 -7.40
C TYR A 34 -0.72 7.22 -8.17
N THR A 35 -1.54 7.21 -9.23
CA THR A 35 -1.75 6.02 -10.07
C THR A 35 -0.48 5.65 -10.84
N ILE A 36 0.20 6.63 -11.44
CA ILE A 36 1.44 6.42 -12.20
C ILE A 36 2.53 5.84 -11.28
N THR A 37 2.77 6.49 -10.14
CA THR A 37 3.81 6.04 -9.20
C THR A 37 3.48 4.70 -8.54
N LEU A 38 2.21 4.41 -8.30
CA LEU A 38 1.80 3.10 -7.79
C LEU A 38 2.15 1.97 -8.78
N ARG A 39 1.96 2.19 -10.09
CA ARG A 39 2.34 1.21 -11.11
C ARG A 39 3.85 0.96 -11.09
N GLU A 40 4.66 2.01 -11.06
CA GLU A 40 6.11 1.86 -11.01
C GLU A 40 6.59 1.21 -9.71
N ALA A 41 5.97 1.53 -8.57
CA ALA A 41 6.27 0.89 -7.29
C ALA A 41 5.91 -0.59 -7.28
N LYS A 42 4.81 -0.99 -7.94
CA LYS A 42 4.46 -2.41 -8.11
C LYS A 42 5.51 -3.15 -8.93
N ASN A 43 5.98 -2.58 -10.03
CA ASN A 43 7.05 -3.19 -10.83
C ASN A 43 8.31 -3.44 -9.99
N VAL A 44 8.73 -2.45 -9.20
CA VAL A 44 9.87 -2.61 -8.27
C VAL A 44 9.61 -3.68 -7.21
N PHE A 45 8.38 -3.73 -6.67
CA PHE A 45 8.00 -4.70 -5.65
C PHE A 45 7.90 -6.14 -6.20
N GLU A 46 7.50 -6.29 -7.46
CA GLU A 46 7.45 -7.59 -8.16
C GLU A 46 8.86 -8.11 -8.49
N GLU A 47 9.80 -7.22 -8.83
CA GLU A 47 11.22 -7.57 -9.02
C GLU A 47 11.86 -8.05 -7.70
N ASP A 48 11.67 -7.32 -6.60
CA ASP A 48 12.11 -7.72 -5.26
C ASP A 48 11.19 -7.13 -4.17
N PRO A 49 10.36 -7.96 -3.50
CA PRO A 49 9.45 -7.51 -2.44
C PRO A 49 10.15 -6.88 -1.21
N ASN A 50 11.44 -7.18 -1.01
CA ASN A 50 12.26 -6.63 0.07
C ASN A 50 12.96 -5.34 -0.33
N MET A 51 12.94 -4.97 -1.60
CA MET A 51 13.51 -3.72 -2.11
C MET A 51 12.88 -2.52 -1.41
N THR A 52 13.72 -1.61 -0.94
CA THR A 52 13.27 -0.29 -0.47
C THR A 52 13.80 0.77 -1.39
N TRP A 53 13.10 1.90 -1.49
CA TRP A 53 13.52 3.00 -2.36
C TRP A 53 14.97 3.45 -2.11
N LEU A 54 15.44 3.38 -0.85
CA LEU A 54 16.83 3.71 -0.51
C LEU A 54 17.84 2.82 -1.26
N HIS A 55 17.56 1.52 -1.35
CA HIS A 55 18.44 0.51 -1.97
C HIS A 55 18.30 0.39 -3.48
N VAL A 56 17.27 1.00 -4.09
CA VAL A 56 17.18 1.08 -5.55
C VAL A 56 18.40 1.85 -6.08
N THR A 57 19.06 1.31 -7.09
CA THR A 57 20.27 1.91 -7.68
C THR A 57 19.96 3.26 -8.31
N ALA A 58 20.94 4.16 -8.34
CA ALA A 58 20.77 5.49 -8.92
C ALA A 58 20.31 5.46 -10.40
N PRO A 59 20.84 4.58 -11.29
CA PRO A 59 20.36 4.50 -12.66
C PRO A 59 18.88 4.09 -12.75
N LYS A 60 18.45 3.10 -11.96
CA LYS A 60 17.05 2.66 -11.93
C LYS A 60 16.12 3.74 -11.36
N LYS A 61 16.58 4.51 -10.37
CA LYS A 61 15.86 5.68 -9.85
C LYS A 61 15.63 6.73 -10.93
N GLN A 62 16.67 7.03 -11.71
CA GLN A 62 16.57 7.99 -12.81
C GLN A 62 15.62 7.48 -13.90
N GLU A 63 15.72 6.20 -14.27
CA GLU A 63 14.83 5.58 -15.25
C GLU A 63 13.35 5.64 -14.82
N ILE A 64 13.07 5.38 -13.54
CA ILE A 64 11.72 5.51 -12.98
C ILE A 64 11.26 6.98 -13.00
N MET A 65 12.14 7.91 -12.64
CA MET A 65 11.86 9.35 -12.69
C MET A 65 11.49 9.82 -14.09
N ASP A 66 12.29 9.45 -15.09
CA ASP A 66 12.06 9.80 -16.48
C ASP A 66 10.74 9.22 -16.99
N ARG A 67 10.43 7.96 -16.65
CA ARG A 67 9.13 7.33 -17.00
C ARG A 67 7.94 8.02 -16.34
N VAL A 68 8.06 8.40 -15.07
CA VAL A 68 7.00 9.11 -14.34
C VAL A 68 6.77 10.49 -14.95
N ASN A 69 7.82 11.30 -15.09
CA ASN A 69 7.70 12.65 -15.63
C ASN A 69 7.29 12.67 -17.10
N SER A 70 7.71 11.68 -17.91
CA SER A 70 7.22 11.54 -19.29
C SER A 70 5.70 11.34 -19.32
N ARG A 71 5.16 10.44 -18.49
CA ARG A 71 3.70 10.24 -18.41
C ARG A 71 2.93 11.45 -17.86
N LEU A 72 3.52 12.16 -16.89
CA LEU A 72 2.92 13.40 -16.39
C LEU A 72 2.86 14.45 -17.51
N ARG A 73 3.93 14.61 -18.28
CA ARG A 73 4.01 15.55 -19.40
C ARG A 73 3.01 15.20 -20.51
N ASP A 74 2.87 13.92 -20.84
CA ASP A 74 1.89 13.43 -21.82
C ASP A 74 0.45 13.79 -21.41
N GLU A 75 0.18 13.83 -20.11
CA GLU A 75 -1.11 14.21 -19.53
C GLU A 75 -1.23 15.72 -19.21
N GLN A 76 -0.25 16.55 -19.63
CA GLN A 76 -0.18 17.99 -19.34
C GLN A 76 -0.14 18.32 -17.83
N ILE A 77 0.41 17.41 -17.03
CA ILE A 77 0.58 17.56 -15.58
C ILE A 77 2.00 18.08 -15.30
N PRO A 78 2.19 19.02 -14.35
CA PRO A 78 3.52 19.48 -13.97
C PRO A 78 4.43 18.33 -13.55
N GLU A 79 5.67 18.36 -14.02
CA GLU A 79 6.70 17.39 -13.62
C GLU A 79 7.03 17.53 -12.14
N VAL A 80 7.48 16.44 -11.52
CA VAL A 80 7.85 16.43 -10.11
C VAL A 80 9.36 16.38 -9.93
N GLY A 81 9.82 16.91 -8.79
CA GLY A 81 11.20 16.79 -8.33
C GLY A 81 11.50 15.41 -7.73
N TYR A 82 12.80 15.09 -7.65
CA TYR A 82 13.26 13.79 -7.15
C TYR A 82 12.88 13.57 -5.67
N ASP A 83 12.83 14.64 -4.89
CA ASP A 83 12.39 14.66 -3.50
C ASP A 83 10.94 14.17 -3.35
N ILE A 84 10.02 14.69 -4.17
CA ILE A 84 8.60 14.29 -4.18
C ILE A 84 8.47 12.83 -4.62
N LEU A 85 9.16 12.44 -5.70
CA LEU A 85 9.15 11.05 -6.16
C LEU A 85 9.73 10.12 -5.10
N SER A 86 10.83 10.51 -4.47
CA SER A 86 11.52 9.70 -3.45
C SER A 86 10.66 9.48 -2.22
N TRP A 87 10.03 10.54 -1.71
CA TRP A 87 9.04 10.45 -0.65
C TRP A 87 7.89 9.52 -1.05
N ARG A 88 7.36 9.68 -2.25
CA ARG A 88 6.23 8.90 -2.75
C ARG A 88 6.56 7.40 -2.86
N MET A 89 7.69 7.07 -3.50
CA MET A 89 8.12 5.69 -3.71
C MET A 89 8.45 4.99 -2.39
N SER A 90 9.11 5.69 -1.46
CA SER A 90 9.43 5.17 -0.13
C SER A 90 8.16 4.77 0.64
N ASN A 91 7.14 5.62 0.64
CA ASN A 91 5.88 5.34 1.31
C ASN A 91 5.09 4.24 0.60
N THR A 92 5.09 4.23 -0.73
CA THR A 92 4.31 3.25 -1.52
C THR A 92 4.88 1.84 -1.36
N LEU A 93 6.19 1.66 -1.48
CA LEU A 93 6.85 0.36 -1.27
C LEU A 93 6.65 -0.17 0.15
N LYS A 94 6.74 0.72 1.16
CA LYS A 94 6.44 0.36 2.56
C LYS A 94 4.99 -0.15 2.71
N ASN A 95 4.04 0.54 2.10
CA ASN A 95 2.63 0.16 2.16
C ASN A 95 2.35 -1.15 1.41
N LEU A 96 2.97 -1.41 0.26
CA LEU A 96 2.85 -2.67 -0.47
C LEU A 96 3.34 -3.85 0.38
N ARG A 97 4.47 -3.68 1.05
CA ARG A 97 5.01 -4.71 1.95
C ARG A 97 4.09 -4.96 3.15
N ALA A 98 3.58 -3.90 3.78
CA ALA A 98 2.65 -4.03 4.90
C ALA A 98 1.38 -4.80 4.50
N GLN A 99 0.85 -4.53 3.30
CA GLN A 99 -0.30 -5.25 2.74
C GLN A 99 0.03 -6.73 2.50
N ALA A 100 1.18 -7.04 1.88
CA ALA A 100 1.59 -8.43 1.65
C ALA A 100 1.70 -9.24 2.96
N ILE A 101 2.27 -8.64 4.01
CA ILE A 101 2.37 -9.27 5.34
C ILE A 101 0.97 -9.49 5.95
N ALA A 102 0.09 -8.49 5.86
CA ALA A 102 -1.27 -8.59 6.40
C ALA A 102 -2.07 -9.70 5.70
N SER A 103 -2.01 -9.77 4.37
CA SER A 103 -2.70 -10.80 3.59
C SER A 103 -2.20 -12.22 3.88
N SER A 104 -0.91 -12.41 4.16
CA SER A 104 -0.37 -13.71 4.56
C SER A 104 -0.90 -14.17 5.93
N LYS A 105 -0.98 -13.26 6.91
CA LYS A 105 -1.51 -13.55 8.25
C LYS A 105 -2.99 -13.95 8.23
N GLU A 106 -3.77 -13.33 7.35
CA GLU A 106 -5.19 -13.64 7.22
C GLU A 106 -5.44 -15.03 6.61
N LYS A 107 -4.64 -15.41 5.60
CA LYS A 107 -4.66 -16.75 5.01
C LYS A 107 -4.30 -17.84 6.02
N GLU A 108 -3.33 -17.58 6.89
CA GLU A 108 -2.89 -18.52 7.92
C GLU A 108 -3.95 -18.73 9.02
N LYS A 109 -4.66 -17.67 9.43
CA LYS A 109 -5.81 -17.78 10.34
C LYS A 109 -6.96 -18.59 9.73
N LYS A 110 -7.29 -18.37 8.46
CA LYS A 110 -8.39 -19.09 7.78
C LYS A 110 -8.09 -20.59 7.63
N LYS A 111 -6.85 -20.94 7.30
CA LYS A 111 -6.41 -22.34 7.18
C LYS A 111 -6.44 -23.11 8.50
N LYS A 112 -6.23 -22.43 9.64
CA LYS A 112 -6.33 -23.04 10.98
C LYS A 112 -7.77 -23.30 11.43
N SER A 113 -8.75 -22.50 10.97
CA SER A 113 -10.16 -22.72 11.26
C SER A 113 -10.82 -23.79 10.38
N GLU A 114 -10.24 -24.11 9.22
CA GLU A 114 -10.82 -25.07 8.26
C GLU A 114 -10.34 -26.53 8.48
N SER A 115 -9.31 -26.74 9.31
CA SER A 115 -8.83 -28.10 9.69
C SER A 115 -9.45 -28.65 10.99
N GLN A 116 -10.50 -28.03 11.54
CA GLN A 116 -11.24 -28.55 12.73
C GLN A 116 -12.67 -29.01 12.43
N SER A 117 -13.06 -29.18 11.16
CA SER A 117 -14.39 -29.69 10.79
C SER A 117 -14.29 -30.81 9.76
N ALA A 118 -13.73 -31.95 10.15
CA ALA A 118 -13.89 -33.21 9.42
C ALA A 118 -13.60 -34.43 10.31
N THR A 119 -14.49 -34.69 11.27
CA THR A 119 -14.95 -36.01 11.77
C THR A 119 -16.03 -35.66 12.79
N ASP A 120 -17.30 -35.93 12.54
CA ASP A 120 -17.86 -37.22 12.91
C ASP A 120 -19.25 -37.38 12.27
N SER A 121 -19.47 -38.51 11.59
CA SER A 121 -20.80 -38.93 11.15
C SER A 121 -21.25 -40.09 12.05
N THR A 122 -22.20 -39.79 12.95
CA THR A 122 -23.47 -40.51 13.29
C THR A 122 -23.39 -42.04 13.52
N PRO A 123 -23.97 -42.64 14.60
CA PRO A 123 -25.43 -42.62 14.80
C PRO A 123 -26.04 -42.79 16.22
N ALA A 124 -27.36 -42.52 16.27
CA ALA A 124 -28.39 -43.09 17.15
C ALA A 124 -28.48 -42.62 18.62
N GLY A 125 -29.69 -42.17 19.01
CA GLY A 125 -30.05 -41.99 20.42
C GLY A 125 -31.27 -41.10 20.64
N SER A 126 -32.43 -41.74 20.81
CA SER A 126 -33.75 -41.16 21.04
C SER A 126 -33.88 -40.37 22.36
N ALA A 127 -34.78 -39.38 22.32
CA ALA A 127 -35.63 -38.87 23.41
C ALA A 127 -35.00 -38.20 24.64
N GLY A 128 -35.53 -37.02 24.99
CA GLY A 128 -35.62 -36.60 26.40
C GLY A 128 -35.26 -35.14 26.71
N THR A 129 -36.30 -34.38 27.05
CA THR A 129 -36.35 -33.52 28.25
C THR A 129 -35.68 -32.14 28.21
N LEU A 130 -36.60 -31.17 28.31
CA LEU A 130 -36.53 -29.78 28.72
C LEU A 130 -35.44 -29.40 29.75
N MET A 131 -35.27 -28.08 29.86
CA MET A 131 -35.09 -27.26 31.08
C MET A 131 -33.72 -27.20 31.78
N PHE A 132 -33.05 -26.05 31.62
CA PHE A 132 -32.47 -25.32 32.76
C PHE A 132 -32.50 -23.80 32.49
N ASP A 133 -33.29 -23.09 33.30
CA ASP A 133 -33.44 -21.63 33.33
C ASP A 133 -32.93 -21.15 34.70
N PRO A 134 -31.78 -20.45 34.79
CA PRO A 134 -31.25 -20.00 36.07
C PRO A 134 -31.97 -18.73 36.54
N VAL A 135 -32.92 -18.95 37.45
CA VAL A 135 -33.46 -17.96 38.41
C VAL A 135 -32.35 -17.00 38.86
N ARG A 136 -32.55 -15.69 38.63
CA ARG A 136 -31.84 -14.61 39.31
C ARG A 136 -32.75 -14.05 40.38
N ASP A 137 -32.45 -14.39 41.63
CA ASP A 137 -32.83 -13.59 42.80
C ASP A 137 -32.39 -12.12 42.59
N TYR A 138 -33.35 -11.20 42.65
CA TYR A 138 -33.34 -9.97 43.46
C TYR A 138 -34.70 -9.26 43.40
#